data_AF-A0A958FF90-F1
#
_entry.id   AF-A0A958FF90-F1
#
_cell.length_a   1.000
_cell.length_b   1.000
_cell.length_c   1.000
_cell.angle_alpha   90.00
_cell.angle_beta   90.00
_cell.angle_gamma   90.00
#
_symmetry.space_group_name_H-M   'P 1'
#
loop_
_entity.id
_entity.type
_entity.pdbx_description
1 polymer ?
#
loop_
_entity_poly.entity_id
_entity_poly.type
_entity_poly.pdbx_seq_one_letter_code
_entity_poly.pdbx_strand_id
1 'polypeptide(L)'
;LEFTPVNGILPFLSFSGPDGSYSGDVPPGDYIVSCQVGIPGTANFYLEYYDDVQDVSLATPVAVTANTVTSGIDFGVPVNSSPASASLSGSVFSADSISGINPIHPAQITAYSFNPATGDSLVYST
;
A
#
# COMPACT_ATOMS: atom_id res chain seq x y z
N LEU A 1 12.09 3.25 -9.16
CA LEU A 1 11.83 4.64 -9.60
C LEU A 1 11.78 5.47 -8.33
N GLU A 2 12.86 6.19 -8.00
CA GLU A 2 12.84 7.10 -6.86
C GLU A 2 12.26 8.44 -7.34
N PHE A 3 11.11 8.83 -6.77
CA PHE A 3 10.60 10.18 -6.94
C PHE A 3 11.43 11.09 -6.03
N THR A 4 12.48 11.71 -6.57
CA THR A 4 13.17 12.78 -5.85
C THR A 4 12.22 13.95 -5.69
N PRO A 5 11.89 14.37 -4.46
CA PRO A 5 10.97 15.48 -4.25
C PRO A 5 11.58 16.77 -4.81
N VAL A 6 10.84 17.47 -5.68
CA VAL A 6 11.17 18.85 -6.04
C VAL A 6 11.01 19.72 -4.79
N ASN A 7 12.08 20.41 -4.39
CA ASN A 7 12.10 21.39 -3.30
C ASN A 7 11.78 20.87 -1.89
N GLY A 8 11.99 19.58 -1.60
CA GLY A 8 11.81 19.04 -0.24
C GLY A 8 10.35 18.93 0.23
N ILE A 9 9.38 19.09 -0.68
CA ILE A 9 7.98 18.75 -0.40
C ILE A 9 7.85 17.24 -0.51
N LEU A 10 7.53 16.58 0.61
CA LEU A 10 7.19 15.15 0.60
C LEU A 10 6.00 14.94 -0.34
N PRO A 11 5.99 13.88 -1.17
CA PRO A 11 4.79 13.54 -1.91
C PRO A 11 3.64 13.35 -0.92
N PHE A 12 2.46 13.85 -1.27
CA PHE A 12 1.26 13.53 -0.52
C PHE A 12 1.03 12.02 -0.59
N LEU A 13 1.06 11.37 0.58
CA LEU A 13 0.80 9.94 0.72
C LEU A 13 -0.42 9.77 1.60
N SER A 14 -1.45 9.12 1.07
CA SER A 14 -2.63 8.72 1.81
C SER A 14 -3.03 7.31 1.38
N PHE A 15 -3.59 6.56 2.32
CA PHE A 15 -4.16 5.25 2.04
C PHE A 15 -5.68 5.40 2.00
N SER A 16 -6.31 4.73 1.03
CA SER A 16 -7.77 4.66 1.00
C SER A 16 -8.30 3.86 2.21
N GLY A 17 -9.46 4.27 2.70
CA GLY A 17 -10.19 3.60 3.76
C GLY A 17 -10.88 2.31 3.29
N PRO A 18 -11.55 1.59 4.21
CA PRO A 18 -12.30 0.37 3.88
C PRO A 18 -13.42 0.56 2.83
N ASP A 19 -13.89 1.80 2.66
CA ASP A 19 -14.90 2.20 1.67
C ASP A 19 -14.28 2.75 0.36
N GLY A 20 -12.95 2.73 0.24
CA GLY A 20 -12.22 3.24 -0.92
C GLY A 20 -11.97 4.76 -0.90
N SER A 21 -12.51 5.49 0.07
CA SER A 21 -12.33 6.94 0.16
C SER A 21 -10.92 7.31 0.64
N TYR A 22 -10.39 8.43 0.16
CA TYR A 22 -9.14 9.01 0.66
C TYR A 22 -9.24 10.53 0.69
N SER A 23 -8.45 11.16 1.56
CA SER A 23 -8.35 12.61 1.68
C SER A 23 -7.02 13.01 2.28
N GLY A 24 -6.62 14.26 2.06
CA GLY A 24 -5.61 14.92 2.87
C GLY A 24 -5.17 16.26 2.30
N ASP A 25 -4.36 16.97 3.08
CA ASP A 25 -4.02 18.36 2.82
C ASP A 25 -2.70 18.48 2.05
N VAL A 26 -2.72 19.29 0.98
CA VAL A 26 -1.53 19.63 0.19
C VAL A 26 -1.49 21.14 -0.06
N PRO A 27 -0.29 21.74 -0.21
CA PRO A 27 -0.17 23.12 -0.66
C PRO A 27 -0.84 23.34 -2.03
N PRO A 28 -1.28 24.56 -2.36
CA PRO A 28 -1.76 24.89 -3.71
C PRO A 28 -0.67 24.62 -4.75
N GLY A 29 -1.05 24.07 -5.90
CA GLY A 29 -0.13 23.70 -6.97
C GLY A 29 -0.72 22.70 -7.95
N ASP A 30 0.04 22.37 -8.98
CA ASP A 30 -0.30 21.34 -9.97
C ASP A 30 0.38 20.02 -9.60
N TYR A 31 -0.42 18.95 -9.51
CA TYR A 31 0.04 17.64 -9.08
C TYR A 31 -0.21 16.59 -10.16
N ILE A 32 0.76 15.69 -10.33
CA ILE A 32 0.50 14.40 -10.95
C ILE A 32 0.11 13.45 -9.83
N VAL A 33 -1.14 12.99 -9.84
CA VAL A 33 -1.67 12.08 -8.82
C VAL A 33 -1.68 10.66 -9.36
N SER A 34 -1.23 9.72 -8.55
CA SER A 34 -1.26 8.30 -8.89
C SER A 34 -1.84 7.45 -7.77
N CYS A 35 -2.46 6.34 -8.16
CA CYS A 35 -2.87 5.26 -7.30
C CYS A 35 -1.96 4.05 -7.54
N GLN A 36 -1.34 3.54 -6.47
CA GLN A 36 -0.58 2.30 -6.51
C GLN A 36 -1.29 1.25 -5.66
N VAL A 37 -1.54 0.09 -6.26
CA VAL A 37 -2.04 -1.08 -5.55
C VAL A 37 -1.01 -2.21 -5.63
N GLY A 38 -0.79 -2.85 -4.48
CA GLY A 38 0.19 -3.92 -4.34
C GLY A 38 1.63 -3.42 -4.32
N ILE A 39 2.54 -4.35 -4.56
CA ILE A 39 3.99 -4.16 -4.42
C ILE A 39 4.62 -4.19 -5.81
N PRO A 40 5.44 -3.19 -6.19
CA PRO A 40 6.17 -3.21 -7.46
C PRO A 40 6.91 -4.55 -7.68
N GLY A 41 6.70 -5.17 -8.83
CA GLY A 41 7.30 -6.47 -9.18
C GLY A 41 6.51 -7.70 -8.72
N THR A 42 5.33 -7.52 -8.13
CA THR A 42 4.41 -8.65 -7.83
C THR A 42 3.30 -8.78 -8.87
N ALA A 43 2.68 -9.96 -8.95
CA ALA A 43 1.60 -10.24 -9.92
C ALA A 43 0.34 -9.38 -9.71
N ASN A 44 0.16 -8.81 -8.51
CA ASN A 44 -0.99 -7.98 -8.16
C ASN A 44 -0.66 -6.48 -8.24
N PHE A 45 0.51 -6.12 -8.77
CA PHE A 45 0.90 -4.72 -8.91
C PHE A 45 0.06 -4.01 -9.96
N TYR A 46 -0.49 -2.85 -9.59
CA TYR A 46 -1.16 -1.95 -10.50
C TYR A 46 -0.79 -0.51 -10.15
N LEU A 47 -0.46 0.27 -11.17
CA LEU A 47 -0.16 1.69 -11.06
C LEU A 47 -1.01 2.42 -12.10
N GLU A 48 -1.69 3.46 -11.64
CA GLU A 48 -2.53 4.31 -12.46
C GLU A 48 -2.29 5.77 -12.08
N TYR A 49 -2.27 6.63 -13.09
CA TYR A 49 -2.26 8.08 -12.94
C TYR A 49 -3.66 8.61 -13.22
N TYR A 50 -3.95 9.78 -12.66
CA TYR A 50 -5.27 10.41 -12.82
C TYR A 50 -5.66 10.53 -14.30
N ASP A 51 -6.96 10.33 -14.56
CA ASP A 51 -7.59 10.28 -15.88
C ASP A 51 -7.34 8.97 -16.65
N ASP A 52 -7.36 7.83 -15.93
CA ASP A 52 -7.32 6.46 -16.46
C ASP A 52 -6.11 6.15 -17.38
N VAL A 53 -4.92 6.65 -17.03
CA VAL A 53 -3.69 6.42 -17.80
C VAL A 53 -2.59 5.76 -16.97
N GLN A 54 -1.82 4.85 -17.59
CA GLN A 54 -0.69 4.17 -16.96
C GLN A 54 0.66 4.83 -17.25
N ASP A 55 0.70 5.73 -18.24
CA ASP A 55 1.90 6.50 -18.58
C ASP A 55 1.83 7.88 -17.92
N VAL A 56 2.81 8.19 -17.08
CA VAL A 56 2.92 9.49 -16.39
C VAL A 56 2.95 10.67 -17.36
N SER A 57 3.46 10.48 -18.57
CA SER A 57 3.52 11.53 -19.59
C SER A 57 2.15 11.86 -20.22
N LEU A 58 1.17 10.97 -20.03
CA LEU A 58 -0.21 11.16 -20.47
C LEU A 58 -1.13 11.63 -19.34
N ALA A 59 -0.63 11.69 -18.10
CA ALA A 59 -1.42 12.04 -16.93
C ALA A 59 -1.93 13.49 -17.00
N THR A 60 -3.23 13.67 -16.77
CA THR A 60 -3.83 15.00 -16.66
C THR A 60 -3.41 15.63 -15.32
N PRO A 61 -2.77 16.81 -15.29
CA PRO A 61 -2.41 17.47 -14.04
C PRO A 61 -3.65 17.89 -13.25
N VAL A 62 -3.61 17.68 -11.93
CA VAL A 62 -4.65 18.12 -11.00
C VAL A 62 -4.23 19.44 -10.38
N ALA A 63 -5.01 20.50 -10.63
CA ALA A 63 -4.81 21.81 -10.02
C ALA A 63 -5.47 21.87 -8.64
N VAL A 64 -4.67 22.15 -7.60
CA VAL A 64 -5.15 22.36 -6.23
C VAL A 64 -5.10 23.85 -5.90
N THR A 65 -6.24 24.40 -5.49
CA THR A 65 -6.37 25.80 -5.10
C THR A 65 -6.48 25.97 -3.60
N ALA A 66 -5.97 27.09 -3.07
CA ALA A 66 -5.94 27.34 -1.64
C ALA A 66 -7.35 27.43 -1.05
N ASN A 67 -7.55 26.81 0.12
CA ASN A 67 -8.81 26.85 0.89
C ASN A 67 -10.03 26.27 0.15
N THR A 68 -9.80 25.38 -0.81
CA THR A 68 -10.85 24.70 -1.58
C THR A 68 -10.59 23.21 -1.60
N VAL A 69 -11.65 22.40 -1.59
CA VAL A 69 -11.53 20.95 -1.78
C VAL A 69 -11.51 20.66 -3.27
N THR A 70 -10.39 20.14 -3.76
CA THR A 70 -10.31 19.53 -5.11
C THR A 70 -10.83 18.09 -4.99
N SER A 71 -11.94 17.77 -5.66
CA SER A 71 -12.61 16.46 -5.62
C SER A 71 -12.76 15.87 -7.03
N GLY A 72 -13.23 14.63 -7.13
CA GLY A 72 -13.38 13.91 -8.41
C GLY A 72 -12.07 13.32 -8.94
N ILE A 73 -11.09 13.10 -8.05
CA ILE A 73 -9.84 12.42 -8.38
C ILE A 73 -10.07 10.93 -8.08
N ASP A 74 -10.72 10.24 -8.99
CA ASP A 74 -11.10 8.84 -8.83
C ASP A 74 -10.17 7.93 -9.66
N PHE A 75 -10.04 6.65 -9.26
CA PHE A 75 -9.18 5.66 -9.92
C PHE A 75 -9.92 4.34 -10.14
N GLY A 76 -9.73 3.74 -11.31
CA GLY A 76 -10.39 2.51 -11.76
C GLY A 76 -9.47 1.30 -11.71
N VAL A 77 -9.30 0.69 -10.54
CA VAL A 77 -8.36 -0.43 -10.38
C VAL A 77 -9.01 -1.77 -10.81
N PRO A 78 -8.32 -2.62 -11.61
CA PRO A 78 -8.79 -3.97 -11.94
C PRO A 78 -9.01 -4.84 -10.69
N VAL A 79 -10.06 -5.66 -10.73
CA VAL A 79 -10.51 -6.50 -9.60
C VAL A 79 -9.45 -7.49 -9.06
N ASN A 80 -8.44 -7.82 -9.86
CA ASN A 80 -7.35 -8.73 -9.49
C ASN A 80 -6.13 -8.01 -8.89
N SER A 81 -6.11 -6.69 -8.86
CA SER A 81 -5.00 -5.90 -8.32
C SER A 81 -5.13 -5.66 -6.82
N SER A 82 -6.34 -5.78 -6.25
CA SER A 82 -6.52 -5.67 -4.80
C SER A 82 -5.83 -6.85 -4.09
N PRO A 83 -4.90 -6.60 -3.15
CA PRO A 83 -4.29 -7.69 -2.40
C PRO A 83 -5.39 -8.38 -1.58
N ALA A 84 -5.62 -9.66 -1.84
CA ALA A 84 -6.49 -10.47 -1.01
C ALA A 84 -6.04 -10.34 0.45
N SER A 85 -6.90 -9.78 1.30
CA SER A 85 -6.61 -9.63 2.72
C SER A 85 -6.67 -11.02 3.36
N ALA A 86 -5.54 -11.52 3.85
CA ALA A 86 -5.46 -12.79 4.58
C ALA A 86 -5.05 -12.56 6.03
N SER A 87 -5.62 -13.33 6.96
CA SER A 87 -5.29 -13.26 8.39
C SER A 87 -4.45 -14.46 8.83
N LEU A 88 -3.41 -14.22 9.63
CA LEU A 88 -2.63 -15.26 10.32
C LEU A 88 -3.12 -15.38 11.78
N SER A 89 -3.47 -16.58 12.22
CA SER A 89 -3.89 -16.86 13.60
C SER A 89 -3.30 -18.18 14.10
N GLY A 90 -2.91 -18.26 15.37
CA GLY A 90 -2.34 -19.45 15.99
C GLY A 90 -2.34 -19.39 17.53
N SER A 91 -1.79 -20.41 18.18
CA SER A 91 -1.67 -20.50 19.65
C SER A 91 -0.34 -21.16 20.03
N VAL A 92 0.27 -20.73 21.14
CA VAL A 92 1.60 -21.22 21.59
C VAL A 92 1.41 -22.11 22.82
N PHE A 93 1.88 -23.36 22.74
CA PHE A 93 1.80 -24.36 23.81
C PHE A 93 3.16 -25.04 24.04
N SER A 94 3.36 -25.62 25.23
CA SER A 94 4.52 -26.50 25.48
C SER A 94 4.51 -27.71 24.54
N ALA A 95 5.70 -28.13 24.09
CA ALA A 95 5.89 -29.25 23.17
C ALA A 95 5.83 -30.64 23.85
N ASP A 96 5.72 -30.68 25.19
CA ASP A 96 5.63 -31.93 25.94
C ASP A 96 4.36 -32.69 25.53
N SER A 97 4.46 -34.02 25.41
CA SER A 97 3.50 -34.91 24.71
C SER A 97 2.08 -35.03 25.31
N ILE A 98 1.64 -34.07 26.13
CA ILE A 98 0.27 -33.91 26.59
C ILE A 98 -0.29 -32.67 25.90
N SER A 99 -0.98 -32.90 24.78
CA SER A 99 -1.52 -31.90 23.86
C SER A 99 -2.23 -30.72 24.53
N GLY A 100 -1.71 -29.51 24.30
CA GLY A 100 -2.52 -28.27 24.27
C GLY A 100 -3.03 -27.73 25.60
N ILE A 101 -2.50 -28.15 26.75
CA ILE A 101 -3.00 -27.73 28.07
C ILE A 101 -2.11 -26.70 28.78
N ASN A 102 -0.91 -26.42 28.25
CA ASN A 102 0.02 -25.47 28.85
C ASN A 102 0.36 -24.33 27.86
N PRO A 103 -0.47 -23.28 27.79
CA PRO A 103 -0.21 -22.13 26.93
C PRO A 103 1.04 -21.38 27.42
N ILE A 104 1.88 -20.96 26.47
CA ILE A 104 3.12 -20.20 26.77
C ILE A 104 2.84 -18.71 26.58
N HIS A 105 3.10 -17.91 27.62
CA HIS A 105 3.09 -16.46 27.55
C HIS A 105 4.10 -15.85 28.54
N PRO A 106 4.86 -14.80 28.15
CA PRO A 106 4.83 -14.12 26.85
C PRO A 106 5.59 -14.88 25.76
N ALA A 107 5.08 -14.81 24.53
CA ALA A 107 5.78 -15.27 23.32
C ALA A 107 5.72 -14.18 22.26
N GLN A 108 6.84 -13.90 21.59
CA GLN A 108 6.89 -12.99 20.44
C GLN A 108 6.63 -13.77 19.16
N ILE A 109 5.73 -13.26 18.33
CA ILE A 109 5.44 -13.81 16.99
C ILE A 109 5.91 -12.77 15.98
N THR A 110 6.76 -13.18 15.04
CA THR A 110 7.20 -12.33 13.92
C THR A 110 6.89 -13.07 12.62
N ALA A 111 6.22 -12.41 11.68
CA ALA A 111 5.97 -12.92 10.34
C ALA A 111 6.77 -12.10 9.32
N TYR A 112 7.38 -12.78 8.35
CA TYR A 112 8.08 -12.16 7.23
C TYR A 112 7.45 -12.61 5.92
N SER A 113 7.35 -11.71 4.96
CA SER A 113 7.02 -12.07 3.57
C SER A 113 8.12 -12.95 2.98
N PHE A 114 7.74 -14.06 2.36
CA PHE A 114 8.66 -15.03 1.76
C PHE A 114 8.25 -15.30 0.31
N ASN A 115 9.21 -15.20 -0.62
CA ASN A 115 9.02 -15.61 -2.00
C ASN A 115 9.52 -17.06 -2.18
N PRO A 116 8.62 -18.07 -2.29
CA PRO A 116 9.02 -19.46 -2.41
C PRO A 116 9.76 -19.79 -3.72
N ALA A 117 9.64 -18.93 -4.74
CA ALA A 117 10.31 -19.13 -6.03
C ALA A 117 11.78 -18.70 -6.02
N THR A 118 12.15 -17.67 -5.25
CA THR A 118 13.54 -17.19 -5.16
C THR A 118 14.23 -17.60 -3.86
N GLY A 119 13.46 -18.02 -2.84
CA GLY A 119 13.99 -18.35 -1.51
C GLY A 119 14.31 -17.11 -0.67
N ASP A 120 13.98 -15.92 -1.15
CA ASP A 120 14.25 -14.67 -0.44
C ASP A 120 13.09 -14.30 0.49
N SER A 121 13.44 -13.95 1.73
CA SER A 121 12.57 -13.14 2.56
C SER A 121 12.56 -11.72 2.02
N LEU A 122 11.39 -11.21 1.63
CA LEU A 122 11.23 -9.80 1.33
C LEU A 122 11.28 -9.06 2.67
N VAL A 123 12.48 -8.64 3.08
CA VAL A 123 12.65 -7.72 4.21
C VAL A 123 12.35 -6.33 3.65
N TYR A 124 11.20 -5.78 3.99
CA TYR A 124 11.01 -4.34 3.87
C TYR A 124 11.93 -3.67 4.88
N SER A 125 13.09 -3.19 4.43
CA SER A 125 13.86 -2.23 5.21
C SER A 125 13.10 -0.90 5.19
N THR A 126 12.75 -0.42 6.38
CA THR A 126 12.15 0.90 6.64
C THR A 126 13.00 2.04 6.11
#